data_AF-A0A6J4DYE0-F1
#
_entry.id   AF-A0A6J4DYE0-F1
#
_cell.length_a   1.000
_cell.length_b   1.000
_cell.length_c   1.000
_cell.angle_alpha   90.00
_cell.angle_beta   90.00
_cell.angle_gamma   90.00
#
_symmetry.space_group_name_H-M   'P 1'
#
loop_
_entity.id
_entity.type
_entity.pdbx_description
1 polymer ?
#
loop_
_entity_poly.entity_id
_entity_poly.type
_entity_poly.pdbx_seq_one_letter_code
_entity_poly.pdbx_strand_id
1 'polypeptide(L)'
;MKVGDFKYLWDGSEPGWGLKKIMRDSWRLVFSFSSEGPDARQIALLRQLIPELMHSPLSTVYKQLKGTHCFRTCEDYGSIDGYRLQSQADALGLKVSSEVTRNVTYLPIRNESGVTCIEDEALAKAVALKMIEAGVPVFEIYVD
;
A
#
# COMPACT_ATOMS: atom_id res chain seq x y z
N MET A 1 22.20 5.25 8.57
CA MET A 1 21.93 6.63 9.03
C MET A 1 21.11 6.56 10.31
N LYS A 2 21.15 7.59 11.14
CA LYS A 2 20.40 7.70 12.40
C LYS A 2 19.55 8.95 12.38
N VAL A 3 18.52 9.01 13.23
CA VAL A 3 17.63 10.17 13.32
C VAL A 3 18.41 11.47 13.51
N GLY A 4 19.44 11.47 14.36
CA GLY A 4 20.27 12.66 14.64
C GLY A 4 20.99 13.24 13.41
N ASP A 5 21.22 12.44 12.36
CA ASP A 5 21.85 12.91 11.12
C ASP A 5 20.95 13.90 10.36
N PHE A 6 19.65 13.95 10.69
CA PHE A 6 18.63 14.78 10.06
C PHE A 6 18.17 15.95 10.92
N LYS A 7 18.87 16.23 12.03
CA LYS A 7 18.45 17.23 13.02
C LYS A 7 18.20 18.64 12.43
N TYR A 8 18.93 18.98 11.37
CA TYR A 8 18.78 20.22 10.61
C TYR A 8 17.37 20.45 10.06
N LEU A 9 16.55 19.39 9.94
CA LEU A 9 15.16 19.48 9.51
C LEU A 9 14.22 20.10 10.55
N TRP A 10 14.60 20.14 11.83
CA TRP A 10 13.71 20.61 12.91
C TRP A 10 14.35 21.43 14.02
N ASP A 11 15.69 21.58 14.05
CA ASP A 11 16.37 22.38 15.07
C ASP A 11 16.56 23.86 14.71
N GLY A 12 16.08 24.27 13.53
CA GLY A 12 16.15 25.65 13.06
C GLY A 12 17.51 26.07 12.49
N SER A 13 18.51 25.17 12.44
CA SER A 13 19.80 25.45 11.78
C SER A 13 19.64 25.73 10.28
N GLU A 14 18.66 25.08 9.66
CA GLU A 14 18.23 25.37 8.29
C GLU A 14 16.75 25.77 8.26
N PRO A 15 16.40 27.03 7.98
CA PRO A 15 15.00 27.44 7.93
C PRO A 15 14.31 26.99 6.65
N GLY A 16 12.97 27.00 6.69
CA GLY A 16 12.09 26.73 5.55
C GLY A 16 11.60 25.29 5.43
N TRP A 17 11.89 24.43 6.41
CA TRP A 17 11.39 23.06 6.46
C TRP A 17 9.91 23.00 6.86
N GLY A 18 9.22 22.05 6.24
CA GLY A 18 7.87 21.63 6.52
C GLY A 18 7.72 20.13 6.28
N LEU A 19 6.58 19.58 6.65
CA LEU A 19 6.19 18.22 6.31
C LEU A 19 4.98 18.25 5.38
N LYS A 20 5.06 17.52 4.28
CA LYS A 20 3.89 17.19 3.48
C LYS A 20 3.30 15.87 3.98
N LYS A 21 2.11 15.91 4.55
CA LYS A 21 1.34 14.73 4.95
C LYS A 21 0.65 14.17 3.72
N ILE A 22 1.04 12.97 3.33
CA ILE A 22 0.53 12.26 2.17
C ILE A 22 -0.37 11.15 2.70
N MET A 23 -1.62 11.17 2.28
CA MET A 23 -2.59 10.13 2.61
C MET A 23 -2.85 9.32 1.35
N ARG A 24 -2.74 7.99 1.46
CA ARG A 24 -2.99 7.06 0.37
C ARG A 24 -3.78 5.87 0.89
N ASP A 25 -4.74 5.44 0.12
CA ASP A 25 -5.46 4.21 0.40
C ASP A 25 -4.75 3.04 -0.29
N SER A 26 -4.48 2.00 0.48
CA SER A 26 -3.96 0.73 -0.02
C SER A 26 -5.07 -0.30 0.01
N TRP A 27 -5.36 -0.87 -1.16
CA TRP A 27 -6.42 -1.82 -1.37
C TRP A 27 -5.84 -3.23 -1.47
N ARG A 28 -6.40 -4.17 -0.71
CA ARG A 28 -6.20 -5.61 -0.93
C ARG A 28 -7.50 -6.25 -1.36
N LEU A 29 -7.42 -7.19 -2.29
CA LEU A 29 -8.59 -7.94 -2.72
C LEU A 29 -8.66 -9.26 -1.98
N VAL A 30 -9.86 -9.60 -1.54
CA VAL A 30 -10.19 -10.84 -0.85
C VAL A 30 -11.19 -11.61 -1.67
N PHE A 31 -10.76 -12.74 -2.22
CA PHE A 31 -11.58 -13.67 -2.98
C PHE A 31 -12.11 -14.74 -2.03
N SER A 32 -13.43 -14.91 -2.00
CA SER A 32 -14.09 -15.90 -1.15
C SER A 32 -14.51 -17.12 -1.98
N PHE A 33 -14.30 -18.30 -1.41
CA PHE A 33 -14.61 -19.58 -2.04
C PHE A 33 -15.63 -20.36 -1.20
N SER A 34 -16.04 -21.52 -1.70
CA SER A 34 -16.88 -22.45 -0.94
C SER A 34 -16.06 -23.16 0.16
N SER A 35 -16.73 -23.99 0.96
CA SER A 35 -16.05 -24.84 1.95
C SER A 35 -15.03 -25.81 1.35
N GLU A 36 -15.17 -26.15 0.06
CA GLU A 36 -14.26 -27.05 -0.65
C GLU A 36 -13.05 -26.31 -1.27
N GLY A 37 -13.07 -24.97 -1.23
CA GLY A 37 -12.09 -24.10 -1.87
C GLY A 37 -12.49 -23.69 -3.29
N PRO A 38 -11.56 -23.08 -4.05
CA PRO A 38 -11.86 -22.63 -5.40
C PRO A 38 -11.92 -23.79 -6.39
N ASP A 39 -12.85 -23.72 -7.32
CA ASP A 39 -12.91 -24.66 -8.45
C ASP A 39 -11.82 -24.37 -9.51
N ALA A 40 -11.66 -25.28 -10.47
CA ALA A 40 -10.66 -25.16 -11.52
C ALA A 40 -10.84 -23.90 -12.40
N ARG A 41 -12.08 -23.48 -12.63
CA ARG A 41 -12.39 -22.26 -13.39
C ARG A 41 -11.99 -21.03 -12.59
N GLN A 42 -12.33 -20.97 -11.30
CA GLN A 42 -11.95 -19.89 -10.40
C GLN A 42 -10.43 -19.75 -10.32
N ILE A 43 -9.69 -20.86 -10.23
CA ILE A 43 -8.22 -20.83 -10.23
C ILE A 43 -7.66 -20.28 -11.55
N ALA A 44 -8.24 -20.67 -12.69
CA ALA A 44 -7.82 -20.13 -13.98
C ALA A 44 -8.07 -18.61 -14.07
N LEU A 45 -9.22 -18.14 -13.61
CA LEU A 45 -9.57 -16.72 -13.57
C LEU A 45 -8.66 -15.92 -12.63
N LEU A 46 -8.40 -16.45 -11.42
CA LEU A 46 -7.48 -15.82 -10.47
C LEU A 46 -6.08 -15.65 -11.06
N ARG A 47 -5.55 -16.67 -11.75
CA ARG A 47 -4.25 -16.56 -12.42
C ARG A 47 -4.24 -15.53 -13.55
N GLN A 48 -5.37 -15.30 -14.20
CA GLN A 48 -5.47 -14.30 -15.27
C GLN A 48 -5.56 -12.88 -14.72
N LEU A 49 -6.29 -12.69 -13.62
CA LEU A 49 -6.58 -11.37 -13.05
C LEU A 49 -5.51 -10.89 -12.07
N ILE A 50 -4.89 -11.80 -11.32
CA ILE A 50 -4.02 -11.48 -10.20
C ILE A 50 -2.55 -11.61 -10.60
N PRO A 51 -1.79 -10.51 -10.67
CA PRO A 51 -0.39 -10.52 -11.11
C PRO A 51 0.50 -11.52 -10.36
N GLU A 52 0.38 -11.59 -9.02
CA GLU A 52 1.15 -12.50 -8.16
C GLU A 52 0.88 -13.99 -8.43
N LEU A 53 -0.24 -14.34 -9.07
CA LEU A 53 -0.58 -15.73 -9.43
C LEU A 53 -0.29 -16.06 -10.89
N MET A 54 -0.10 -15.04 -11.74
CA MET A 54 -0.02 -15.20 -13.20
C MET A 54 1.11 -16.12 -13.64
N HIS A 55 2.29 -15.94 -13.03
CA HIS A 55 3.49 -16.69 -13.38
C HIS A 55 3.59 -18.06 -12.70
N SER A 56 2.74 -18.33 -11.70
CA SER A 56 2.72 -19.62 -11.01
C SER A 56 2.02 -20.69 -11.87
N PRO A 57 2.54 -21.93 -11.97
CA PRO A 57 1.84 -23.02 -12.64
C PRO A 57 0.47 -23.30 -12.02
N LEU A 58 -0.52 -23.70 -12.83
CA LEU A 58 -1.89 -23.95 -12.36
C LEU A 58 -1.94 -24.99 -11.23
N SER A 59 -1.14 -26.05 -11.33
CA SER A 59 -1.03 -27.09 -10.30
C SER A 59 -0.48 -26.56 -8.97
N THR A 60 0.42 -25.59 -8.99
CA THR A 60 0.96 -24.94 -7.80
C THR A 60 -0.09 -24.07 -7.14
N VAL A 61 -0.78 -23.23 -7.90
CA VAL A 61 -1.86 -22.37 -7.39
C VAL A 61 -3.00 -23.22 -6.84
N TYR A 62 -3.37 -24.31 -7.53
CA TYR A 62 -4.37 -25.25 -7.04
C TYR A 62 -3.96 -25.85 -5.69
N LYS A 63 -2.72 -26.33 -5.54
CA LYS A 63 -2.23 -26.87 -4.26
C LYS A 63 -2.21 -25.83 -3.15
N GLN A 64 -1.86 -24.58 -3.47
CA GLN A 64 -1.83 -23.48 -2.52
C GLN A 64 -3.23 -23.09 -2.00
N LEU A 65 -4.24 -23.15 -2.86
CA LEU A 65 -5.60 -22.70 -2.53
C LEU A 65 -6.56 -23.85 -2.16
N LYS A 66 -6.13 -25.11 -2.29
CA LYS A 66 -6.97 -26.27 -1.99
C LYS A 66 -7.37 -26.27 -0.51
N GLY A 67 -8.67 -26.33 -0.24
CA GLY A 67 -9.23 -26.32 1.11
C GLY A 67 -9.20 -24.95 1.79
N THR A 68 -8.78 -23.89 1.10
CA THR A 68 -8.78 -22.53 1.64
C THR A 68 -10.12 -21.85 1.33
N HIS A 69 -10.72 -21.18 2.31
CA HIS A 69 -12.01 -20.49 2.13
C HIS A 69 -11.89 -19.11 1.50
N CYS A 70 -10.69 -18.54 1.51
CA CYS A 70 -10.43 -17.27 0.85
C CYS A 70 -8.99 -17.15 0.39
N PHE A 71 -8.77 -16.26 -0.56
CA PHE A 71 -7.46 -15.83 -0.99
C PHE A 71 -7.38 -14.31 -0.87
N ARG A 72 -6.35 -13.82 -0.18
CA ARG A 72 -6.07 -12.39 -0.04
C ARG A 72 -4.82 -12.06 -0.83
N THR A 73 -4.87 -11.00 -1.63
CA THR A 73 -3.69 -10.54 -2.36
C THR A 73 -2.59 -10.09 -1.39
N CYS A 74 -1.35 -10.41 -1.71
CA CYS A 74 -0.19 -9.94 -0.95
C CYS A 74 0.16 -8.50 -1.31
N GLU A 75 -0.01 -8.13 -2.58
CA GLU A 75 0.22 -6.78 -3.07
C GLU A 75 -0.90 -5.81 -2.67
N ASP A 76 -0.49 -4.58 -2.36
CA ASP A 76 -1.37 -3.43 -2.17
C ASP A 76 -1.59 -2.71 -3.50
N TYR A 77 -2.85 -2.50 -3.87
CA TYR A 77 -3.25 -1.74 -5.05
C TYR A 77 -3.58 -0.30 -4.66
N GLY A 78 -3.35 0.63 -5.60
CA GLY A 78 -3.94 1.97 -5.51
C GLY A 78 -5.46 1.91 -5.72
N SER A 79 -6.16 2.95 -5.28
CA SER A 79 -7.63 3.05 -5.27
C SER A 79 -8.27 2.68 -6.62
N ILE A 80 -7.75 3.26 -7.71
CA ILE A 80 -8.27 3.06 -9.06
C ILE A 80 -8.06 1.61 -9.53
N ASP A 81 -6.87 1.06 -9.32
CA ASP A 81 -6.54 -0.30 -9.76
C ASP A 81 -7.27 -1.35 -8.93
N GLY A 82 -7.38 -1.15 -7.61
CA GLY A 82 -8.14 -2.01 -6.72
C GLY A 82 -9.60 -2.08 -7.13
N TYR A 83 -10.24 -0.94 -7.36
CA TYR A 83 -11.64 -0.88 -7.83
C TYR A 83 -11.82 -1.55 -9.20
N ARG A 84 -10.90 -1.29 -10.14
CA ARG A 84 -10.93 -1.88 -11.48
C ARG A 84 -10.84 -3.41 -11.43
N LEU A 85 -9.87 -3.94 -10.67
CA LEU A 85 -9.69 -5.38 -10.51
C LEU A 85 -10.88 -6.03 -9.79
N GLN A 86 -11.41 -5.40 -8.74
CA GLN A 86 -12.61 -5.87 -8.05
C GLN A 86 -13.80 -5.95 -9.01
N SER A 87 -14.03 -4.89 -9.80
CA SER A 87 -15.13 -4.85 -10.78
C SER A 87 -14.98 -5.92 -11.86
N GLN A 88 -13.76 -6.16 -12.34
CA GLN A 88 -13.47 -7.21 -13.31
C GLN A 88 -13.72 -8.61 -12.74
N ALA A 89 -13.28 -8.86 -11.50
CA ALA A 89 -13.51 -10.12 -10.81
C ALA A 89 -15.00 -10.39 -10.59
N ASP A 90 -15.76 -9.38 -10.14
CA ASP A 90 -17.20 -9.49 -9.94
C ASP A 90 -17.94 -9.78 -11.26
N ALA A 91 -17.57 -9.10 -12.34
CA ALA A 91 -18.12 -9.35 -13.68
C ALA A 91 -17.84 -10.77 -14.21
N LEU A 92 -16.76 -11.41 -13.74
CA LEU A 92 -16.41 -12.79 -14.08
C LEU A 92 -17.10 -13.83 -13.16
N GLY A 93 -17.89 -13.37 -12.20
CA GLY A 93 -18.64 -14.18 -11.24
C GLY A 93 -17.81 -14.63 -10.04
N LEU A 94 -16.65 -14.01 -9.79
CA LEU A 94 -15.86 -14.28 -8.59
C LEU A 94 -16.43 -13.49 -7.41
N LYS A 95 -16.60 -14.16 -6.26
CA LYS A 95 -16.98 -13.48 -5.03
C LYS A 95 -15.77 -12.76 -4.47
N VAL A 96 -15.74 -11.43 -4.61
CA VAL A 96 -14.61 -10.58 -4.22
C VAL A 96 -15.05 -9.43 -3.32
N SER A 97 -14.21 -9.09 -2.34
CA SER A 97 -14.34 -7.88 -1.52
C SER A 97 -13.01 -7.15 -1.45
N SER A 98 -13.02 -5.89 -1.02
CA SER A 98 -11.81 -5.10 -0.77
C SER A 98 -11.60 -4.88 0.73
N GLU A 99 -10.34 -4.92 1.13
CA GLU A 99 -9.86 -4.42 2.42
C GLU A 99 -9.05 -3.15 2.13
N VAL A 100 -9.51 -2.02 2.66
CA VAL A 100 -8.89 -0.71 2.42
C VAL A 100 -8.20 -0.25 3.69
N THR A 101 -6.90 0.00 3.58
CA THR A 101 -6.10 0.56 4.67
C THR A 101 -5.63 1.95 4.28
N ARG A 102 -5.94 2.95 5.10
CA ARG A 102 -5.46 4.32 4.90
C ARG A 102 -4.06 4.46 5.47
N ASN A 103 -3.09 4.66 4.59
CA ASN A 103 -1.69 4.88 4.93
C ASN A 103 -1.39 6.38 4.96
N VAL A 104 -0.65 6.80 5.99
CA VAL A 104 -0.20 8.18 6.17
C VAL A 104 1.31 8.21 6.21
N THR A 105 1.91 8.92 5.28
CA THR A 105 3.35 9.18 5.25
C THR A 105 3.62 10.68 5.32
N TYR A 106 4.82 11.04 5.75
CA TYR A 106 5.25 12.43 5.88
C TYR A 106 6.53 12.61 5.09
N LEU A 107 6.56 13.62 4.24
CA LEU A 107 7.71 13.96 3.40
C LEU A 107 8.29 15.31 3.83
N PRO A 108 9.54 15.37 4.28
CA PRO A 108 10.22 16.63 4.54
C PRO A 108 10.37 17.44 3.26
N ILE A 109 9.86 18.67 3.28
CA ILE A 109 9.93 19.62 2.18
C ILE A 109 10.57 20.93 2.64
N ARG A 110 11.30 21.59 1.75
CA ARG A 110 11.90 22.91 2.00
C ARG A 110 11.41 23.90 0.97
N ASN A 111 10.84 25.03 1.41
CA ASN A 111 10.39 26.11 0.53
C ASN A 111 9.58 25.60 -0.68
N GLU A 112 8.69 24.63 -0.45
CA GLU A 112 7.77 24.03 -1.45
C GLU A 112 8.43 23.33 -2.66
N SER A 113 9.76 23.24 -2.72
CA SER A 113 10.49 22.76 -3.91
C SER A 113 11.63 21.79 -3.59
N GLY A 114 12.27 21.92 -2.43
CA GLY A 114 13.26 20.96 -1.95
C GLY A 114 12.58 19.78 -1.27
N VAL A 115 13.06 18.57 -1.51
CA VAL A 115 12.56 17.33 -0.87
C VAL A 115 13.74 16.57 -0.29
N THR A 116 13.61 16.09 0.94
CA THR A 116 14.55 15.12 1.51
C THR A 116 13.92 13.74 1.52
N CYS A 117 14.44 12.85 0.69
CA CYS A 117 14.06 11.45 0.67
C CYS A 117 14.92 10.65 1.66
N ILE A 118 14.26 9.94 2.57
CA ILE A 118 14.88 9.00 3.48
C ILE A 118 14.39 7.61 3.06
N GLU A 119 15.28 6.79 2.50
CA GLU A 119 14.91 5.50 1.90
C GLU A 119 14.46 4.45 2.92
N ASP A 120 15.02 4.50 4.13
CA ASP A 120 14.59 3.65 5.24
C ASP A 120 13.27 4.17 5.83
N GLU A 121 12.20 3.41 5.66
CA GLU A 121 10.85 3.80 6.08
C GLU A 121 10.74 4.02 7.59
N ALA A 122 11.39 3.17 8.40
CA ALA A 122 11.35 3.29 9.85
C ALA A 122 12.08 4.55 10.31
N LEU A 123 13.22 4.85 9.69
CA LEU A 123 13.98 6.08 9.92
C LEU A 123 13.22 7.32 9.45
N ALA A 124 12.59 7.28 8.28
CA ALA A 124 11.78 8.36 7.74
C ALA A 124 10.63 8.71 8.69
N LYS A 125 9.93 7.68 9.20
CA LYS A 125 8.87 7.84 10.19
C LYS A 125 9.39 8.44 11.50
N ALA A 126 10.52 7.97 12.01
CA ALA A 126 11.13 8.50 13.23
C ALA A 126 11.56 9.97 13.09
N VAL A 127 12.12 10.34 11.94
CA VAL A 127 12.50 11.73 11.62
C VAL A 127 11.26 12.62 11.51
N ALA A 128 10.22 12.18 10.81
CA ALA A 128 8.98 12.94 10.71
C ALA A 128 8.33 13.18 12.08
N LEU A 129 8.33 12.17 12.96
CA LEU A 129 7.86 12.33 14.34
C LEU A 129 8.65 13.41 15.09
N LYS A 130 9.98 13.46 14.94
CA LYS A 130 10.80 14.52 15.55
C LYS A 130 10.48 15.91 15.01
N MET A 131 10.25 16.03 13.71
CA MET A 131 9.82 17.30 13.10
C MET A 131 8.46 17.74 13.65
N ILE A 132 7.49 16.82 13.78
CA ILE A 132 6.17 17.10 14.37
C ILE A 132 6.29 17.53 15.84
N GLU A 133 7.07 16.79 16.64
CA GLU A 133 7.32 17.12 18.05
C GLU A 133 7.97 18.50 18.23
N ALA A 134 8.82 18.90 17.29
CA ALA A 134 9.47 20.21 17.26
C ALA A 134 8.56 21.35 16.74
N GLY A 135 7.33 21.05 16.32
CA GLY A 135 6.38 22.04 15.82
C GLY A 135 6.62 22.48 14.38
N VAL A 136 7.34 21.69 13.57
CA VAL A 136 7.52 21.96 12.14
C VAL A 136 6.14 21.93 11.43
N PRO A 137 5.81 22.91 10.57
CA PRO A 137 4.51 22.96 9.89
C PRO A 137 4.20 21.70 9.08
N VAL A 138 2.94 21.26 9.12
CA VAL A 138 2.43 20.11 8.36
C VAL A 138 1.39 20.57 7.35
N PHE A 139 1.58 20.22 6.08
CA PHE A 139 0.70 20.53 4.97
C PHE A 139 0.02 19.24 4.48
N GLU A 140 -1.31 19.21 4.48
CA GLU A 140 -2.05 18.01 4.06
C GLU A 140 -2.27 17.99 2.55
N ILE A 141 -1.92 16.87 1.92
CA ILE A 141 -2.20 16.63 0.50
C ILE A 141 -2.83 15.25 0.35
N TYR A 142 -4.00 15.24 -0.27
CA TYR A 142 -4.68 14.02 -0.65
C TYR A 142 -4.18 13.58 -2.02
N VAL A 143 -3.79 12.31 -2.14
CA VAL A 143 -3.33 11.72 -3.40
C VAL A 143 -4.20 10.49 -3.63
N ASP A 144 -5.03 10.54 -4.68
CA ASP A 144 -5.90 9.43 -5.11
C ASP A 144 -5.12 8.20 -5.60
#